data_AF-A0A7J8DDP0-F1
#
_entry.id   AF-A0A7J8DDP0-F1
#
_cell.length_a   1.000
_cell.length_b   1.000
_cell.length_c   1.000
_cell.angle_alpha   90.00
_cell.angle_beta   90.00
_cell.angle_gamma   90.00
#
_symmetry.space_group_name_H-M   'P 1'
#
loop_
_entity.id
_entity.type
_entity.pdbx_description
1 polymer ?
#
loop_
_entity_poly.entity_id
_entity_poly.type
_entity_poly.pdbx_seq_one_letter_code
_entity_poly.pdbx_strand_id
1 'polypeptide(L)'
;MGLLYKELTEPHDSLQKAASNFFEASCVPCADRTAFPKLCQLCAGKGTDKCACSNHEPYFGYSGALKCLMDGAGDVAFVKHLTVLENMADQAKRDQYELLCGDNTRKPVDRYDECHLAIVPSHAVVARSVGGKEDLIWELLNQAQEHFGRDKSTEFQLFGSSHGKDLLFKDSTQGLLKVPPRMDSWMYLGYEYVTAIQNLKKETGSDTPQEKCKNVKWCAIGHHERTKCDEWSVNSGGKIECESAESTEDCIAKIMKGEADAMSLDGGFIYIAGKCGLVPVLAENYKTSDNCENTPEKGYLAVAVVKSSSPEDLTWNTLQGKKSCHTAVDRTAGWNIPMGLLYNRINHCEFDKFFSQGCAPGYERSSSLCALCIGSASNPEKRCEPNSNERYYGYTGAFRCLVESGDVAFVKDQTVLQNTEGNNPDNWAKDLKRDNFKLLCTDGTRKPVTEAEQCHLARAPNHGVVSRKDKADCVRQVLHDQQGHFGKNASACLGDFCLFQSKTKDLLFRDDTKCLANLQPETTYESYLGAEYVTAVANLKQCSTSKLLEACTFHKAVRPKVGP
;
A
#
# COMPACT_ATOMS: atom_id res chain seq x y z
N MET A 1 22.76 8.73 14.43
CA MET A 1 23.56 9.32 13.34
C MET A 1 22.73 9.80 12.16
N GLY A 2 21.84 9.03 11.53
CA GLY A 2 21.10 9.52 10.34
C GLY A 2 20.25 10.78 10.53
N LEU A 3 19.67 10.98 11.73
CA LEU A 3 18.97 12.21 12.08
C LEU A 3 19.93 13.38 12.34
N LEU A 4 21.09 13.10 12.97
CA LEU A 4 22.09 14.09 13.38
C LEU A 4 23.07 14.46 12.25
N TYR A 5 23.20 13.62 11.21
CA TYR A 5 24.16 13.81 10.13
C TYR A 5 23.92 15.09 9.34
N LYS A 6 22.65 15.54 9.28
CA LYS A 6 22.25 16.79 8.63
C LYS A 6 22.61 18.05 9.43
N GLU A 7 22.95 17.90 10.70
CA GLU A 7 23.31 19.02 11.60
C GLU A 7 24.83 19.23 11.65
N LEU A 8 25.61 18.38 10.98
CA LEU A 8 27.08 18.50 10.90
C LEU A 8 27.49 19.50 9.82
N THR A 9 28.44 20.37 10.15
CA THR A 9 28.99 21.41 9.25
C THR A 9 29.65 20.83 8.01
N GLU A 10 29.39 21.43 6.84
CA GLU A 10 30.07 21.14 5.57
C GLU A 10 31.61 21.34 5.68
N PRO A 11 32.45 20.59 4.94
CA PRO A 11 32.11 19.59 3.93
C PRO A 11 31.71 18.24 4.56
N HIS A 12 30.76 17.55 3.92
CA HIS A 12 30.29 16.23 4.35
C HIS A 12 31.38 15.17 4.16
N ASP A 13 32.16 14.96 5.21
CA ASP A 13 32.99 13.78 5.38
C ASP A 13 32.13 12.49 5.33
N SER A 14 32.72 11.36 4.92
CA SER A 14 32.06 10.04 5.01
C SER A 14 31.42 9.84 6.39
N LEU A 15 30.25 9.21 6.47
CA LEU A 15 29.51 9.02 7.72
C LEU A 15 30.40 8.48 8.85
N GLN A 16 31.27 7.53 8.53
CA GLN A 16 32.21 6.93 9.47
C GLN A 16 33.21 7.97 10.00
N LYS A 17 33.75 8.84 9.14
CA LYS A 17 34.66 9.92 9.54
C LYS A 17 33.95 10.95 10.42
N ALA A 18 32.73 11.33 10.06
CA ALA A 18 31.89 12.21 10.85
C ALA A 18 31.60 11.63 12.25
N ALA A 19 31.17 10.37 12.32
CA ALA A 19 30.96 9.67 13.59
C ALA A 19 32.24 9.54 14.42
N SER A 20 33.37 9.26 13.75
CA SER A 20 34.71 9.15 14.36
C SER A 20 35.20 10.48 14.94
N ASN A 21 34.70 11.61 14.45
CA ASN A 21 35.04 12.94 14.96
C ASN A 21 34.06 13.42 16.04
N PHE A 22 32.83 12.93 16.01
CA PHE A 22 31.78 13.30 16.97
C PHE A 22 32.01 12.66 18.34
N PHE A 23 32.29 11.35 18.39
CA PHE A 23 32.60 10.65 19.64
C PHE A 23 34.11 10.69 19.92
N GLU A 24 34.49 10.86 21.18
CA GLU A 24 35.91 10.83 21.60
C GLU A 24 36.57 9.48 21.27
N ALA A 25 35.87 8.38 21.59
CA ALA A 25 36.23 7.02 21.26
C ALA A 25 34.96 6.16 21.13
N SER A 26 35.02 5.06 20.40
CA SER A 26 33.91 4.11 20.28
C SER A 26 34.41 2.66 20.14
N CYS A 27 33.49 1.70 20.34
CA CYS A 27 33.64 0.38 19.77
C CYS A 27 32.52 0.14 18.76
N VAL A 28 32.89 0.18 17.47
CA VAL A 28 32.02 -0.08 16.33
C VAL A 28 32.62 -1.25 15.56
N PRO A 29 32.33 -2.49 15.96
CA PRO A 29 32.79 -3.67 15.24
C PRO A 29 32.45 -3.60 13.75
N CYS A 30 33.27 -4.23 12.91
CA CYS A 30 33.21 -4.16 11.44
C CYS A 30 33.70 -2.82 10.82
N ALA A 31 33.99 -1.79 11.62
CA ALA A 31 34.59 -0.56 11.09
C ALA A 31 36.02 -0.80 10.60
N ASP A 32 36.43 -0.05 9.58
CA ASP A 32 37.82 -0.06 9.12
C ASP A 32 38.71 0.62 10.17
N ARG A 33 39.40 -0.19 10.97
CA ARG A 33 40.31 0.28 12.03
C ARG A 33 41.49 1.10 11.51
N THR A 34 41.85 0.96 10.24
CA THR A 34 42.98 1.71 9.64
C THR A 34 42.52 3.09 9.19
N ALA A 35 41.34 3.18 8.58
CA ALA A 35 40.75 4.45 8.18
C ALA A 35 40.14 5.23 9.36
N PHE A 36 39.57 4.54 10.35
CA PHE A 36 38.81 5.13 11.46
C PHE A 36 39.21 4.56 12.83
N PRO A 37 40.44 4.82 13.31
CA PRO A 37 40.97 4.19 14.53
C PRO A 37 40.13 4.50 15.79
N LYS A 38 39.55 5.70 15.91
CA LYS A 38 38.69 6.07 17.05
C LYS A 38 37.42 5.22 17.14
N LEU A 39 36.89 4.75 16.02
CA LEU A 39 35.71 3.87 16.00
C LEU A 39 35.99 2.48 16.56
N CYS A 40 37.26 2.06 16.60
CA CYS A 40 37.68 0.75 17.11
C CYS A 40 38.45 0.85 18.43
N GLN A 41 38.58 2.04 19.00
CA GLN A 41 39.47 2.32 20.13
C GLN A 41 39.05 1.55 21.39
N LEU A 42 37.75 1.57 21.71
CA LEU A 42 37.18 0.93 22.90
C LEU A 42 36.98 -0.59 22.75
N CYS A 43 37.14 -1.14 21.54
CA CYS A 43 36.94 -2.57 21.30
C CYS A 43 37.97 -3.43 22.04
N ALA A 44 37.51 -4.57 22.55
CA ALA A 44 38.23 -5.42 23.50
C ALA A 44 38.92 -6.64 22.87
N GLY A 45 38.69 -6.89 21.57
CA GLY A 45 39.35 -7.97 20.84
C GLY A 45 40.87 -7.80 20.83
N LYS A 46 41.59 -8.92 20.64
CA LYS A 46 43.06 -8.96 20.66
C LYS A 46 43.63 -9.11 19.25
N GLY A 47 44.73 -8.41 18.96
CA GLY A 47 45.44 -8.56 17.69
C GLY A 47 44.57 -8.27 16.47
N THR A 48 44.35 -9.28 15.62
CA THR A 48 43.48 -9.20 14.44
C THR A 48 42.00 -9.21 14.79
N ASP A 49 41.63 -9.70 15.97
CA ASP A 49 40.24 -9.80 16.42
C ASP A 49 39.72 -8.49 17.02
N LYS A 50 40.60 -7.50 17.28
CA LYS A 50 40.17 -6.17 17.71
C LYS A 50 39.31 -5.52 16.64
N CYS A 51 38.08 -5.19 17.00
CA CYS A 51 37.06 -4.60 16.11
C CYS A 51 36.51 -5.55 15.04
N ALA A 52 36.70 -6.87 15.20
CA ALA A 52 36.25 -7.87 14.23
C ALA A 52 34.73 -7.90 14.09
N CYS A 53 34.26 -8.25 12.88
CA CYS A 53 32.83 -8.39 12.57
C CYS A 53 32.30 -9.78 12.96
N SER A 54 32.59 -10.23 14.19
CA SER A 54 32.25 -11.56 14.68
C SER A 54 32.32 -11.63 16.20
N ASN A 55 31.88 -12.76 16.78
CA ASN A 55 31.98 -13.04 18.21
C ASN A 55 33.42 -13.14 18.76
N HIS A 56 34.46 -13.08 17.92
CA HIS A 56 35.84 -12.94 18.39
C HIS A 56 36.13 -11.56 18.99
N GLU A 57 35.33 -10.54 18.66
CA GLU A 57 35.30 -9.26 19.34
C GLU A 57 34.32 -9.34 20.52
N PRO A 58 34.77 -9.26 21.79
CA PRO A 58 33.88 -9.39 22.95
C PRO A 58 32.75 -8.36 23.03
N TYR A 59 32.91 -7.20 22.39
CA TYR A 59 31.88 -6.16 22.33
C TYR A 59 31.01 -6.22 21.06
N PHE A 60 31.05 -7.31 20.30
CA PHE A 60 30.22 -7.53 19.11
C PHE A 60 28.75 -7.88 19.44
N GLY A 61 27.84 -7.41 18.58
CA GLY A 61 26.40 -7.68 18.70
C GLY A 61 25.71 -6.93 19.85
N TYR A 62 24.45 -7.27 20.11
CA TYR A 62 23.65 -6.57 21.13
C TYR A 62 24.22 -6.78 22.54
N SER A 63 24.48 -8.04 22.94
CA SER A 63 25.05 -8.36 24.25
C SER A 63 26.46 -7.80 24.43
N GLY A 64 27.30 -7.82 23.39
CA GLY A 64 28.65 -7.25 23.46
C GLY A 64 28.64 -5.73 23.62
N ALA A 65 27.78 -5.02 22.90
CA ALA A 65 27.64 -3.57 23.04
C ALA A 65 27.14 -3.17 24.44
N LEU A 66 26.19 -3.91 25.02
CA LEU A 66 25.78 -3.70 26.41
C LEU A 66 26.93 -4.00 27.38
N LYS A 67 27.72 -5.05 27.12
CA LYS A 67 28.89 -5.36 27.93
C LYS A 67 29.94 -4.24 27.90
N CYS A 68 30.16 -3.59 26.76
CA CYS A 68 31.02 -2.41 26.65
C CYS A 68 30.62 -1.30 27.64
N LEU A 69 29.32 -1.09 27.83
CA LEU A 69 28.77 -0.15 28.82
C LEU A 69 28.94 -0.68 30.25
N MET A 70 28.67 -1.97 30.48
CA MET A 70 28.81 -2.59 31.81
C MET A 70 30.25 -2.58 32.32
N ASP A 71 31.23 -2.77 31.43
CA ASP A 71 32.66 -2.77 31.74
C ASP A 71 33.21 -1.34 31.92
N GLY A 72 32.36 -0.31 31.75
CA GLY A 72 32.74 1.11 31.86
C GLY A 72 33.64 1.60 30.72
N ALA A 73 33.73 0.85 29.62
CA ALA A 73 34.56 1.22 28.49
C ALA A 73 33.95 2.35 27.66
N GLY A 74 32.62 2.46 27.61
CA GLY A 74 31.91 3.60 27.00
C GLY A 74 30.65 3.97 27.76
N ASP A 75 30.15 5.20 27.54
CA ASP A 75 29.07 5.80 28.33
C ASP A 75 27.65 5.52 27.81
N VAL A 76 27.53 5.02 26.57
CA VAL A 76 26.25 4.73 25.93
C VAL A 76 26.35 3.47 25.05
N ALA A 77 25.31 2.63 25.08
CA ALA A 77 25.19 1.45 24.22
C ALA A 77 23.93 1.54 23.35
N PHE A 78 24.10 1.47 22.03
CA PHE A 78 22.98 1.43 21.08
C PHE A 78 22.54 -0.01 20.83
N VAL A 79 21.46 -0.44 21.50
CA VAL A 79 20.98 -1.83 21.48
C VAL A 79 19.45 -1.93 21.34
N LYS A 80 18.91 -3.15 21.16
CA LYS A 80 17.45 -3.40 21.13
C LYS A 80 16.86 -3.38 22.56
N HIS A 81 15.57 -3.09 22.68
CA HIS A 81 14.86 -3.00 23.96
C HIS A 81 14.98 -4.25 24.86
N LEU A 82 15.06 -5.46 24.29
CA LEU A 82 15.17 -6.69 25.07
C LEU A 82 16.58 -6.96 25.63
N THR A 83 17.60 -6.24 25.17
CA THR A 83 19.01 -6.59 25.48
C THR A 83 19.30 -6.54 26.97
N VAL A 84 18.85 -5.49 27.67
CA VAL A 84 19.05 -5.36 29.12
C VAL A 84 18.32 -6.48 29.86
N LEU A 85 17.08 -6.77 29.47
CA LEU A 85 16.26 -7.82 30.08
C LEU A 85 16.84 -9.23 29.87
N GLU A 86 17.42 -9.50 28.70
CA GLU A 86 18.04 -10.79 28.35
C GLU A 86 19.37 -11.05 29.05
N ASN A 87 20.12 -10.00 29.39
CA ASN A 87 21.44 -10.11 30.00
C ASN A 87 21.41 -9.85 31.52
N MET A 88 20.31 -9.30 32.06
CA MET A 88 20.16 -8.97 33.48
C MET A 88 18.82 -9.47 34.02
N ALA A 89 18.87 -10.62 34.71
CA ALA A 89 17.70 -11.19 35.39
C ALA A 89 17.30 -10.38 36.63
N ASP A 90 18.29 -9.84 37.35
CA ASP A 90 18.09 -9.09 38.60
C ASP A 90 17.63 -7.66 38.34
N GLN A 91 16.48 -7.30 38.92
CA GLN A 91 15.90 -5.97 38.82
C GLN A 91 16.81 -4.88 39.38
N ALA A 92 17.48 -5.12 40.52
CA ALA A 92 18.35 -4.13 41.15
C ALA A 92 19.57 -3.76 40.28
N LYS A 93 19.97 -4.67 39.36
CA LYS A 93 21.00 -4.38 38.35
C LYS A 93 20.44 -3.60 37.18
N ARG A 94 19.19 -3.87 36.77
CA ARG A 94 18.53 -3.15 35.68
C ARG A 94 18.28 -1.69 36.03
N ASP A 95 17.93 -1.42 37.29
CA ASP A 95 17.65 -0.08 37.79
C ASP A 95 18.88 0.85 37.78
N GLN A 96 20.08 0.31 37.51
CA GLN A 96 21.32 1.08 37.33
C GLN A 96 21.47 1.66 35.93
N TYR A 97 20.57 1.31 35.00
CA TYR A 97 20.61 1.74 33.61
C TYR A 97 19.33 2.49 33.23
N GLU A 98 19.45 3.45 32.31
CA GLU A 98 18.36 4.27 31.81
C GLU A 98 18.40 4.33 30.28
N LEU A 99 17.27 4.67 29.67
CA LEU A 99 17.13 4.95 28.24
C LEU A 99 17.30 6.45 27.99
N LEU A 100 17.95 6.81 26.88
CA LEU A 100 17.98 8.17 26.35
C LEU A 100 16.84 8.34 25.34
N CYS A 101 15.97 9.32 25.58
CA CYS A 101 14.78 9.54 24.78
C CYS A 101 15.01 10.65 23.73
N GLY A 102 14.25 10.62 22.63
CA GLY A 102 14.37 11.61 21.55
C GLY A 102 13.98 13.04 21.95
N ASP A 103 13.26 13.20 23.07
CA ASP A 103 12.90 14.48 23.68
C ASP A 103 13.94 14.99 24.70
N ASN A 104 15.15 14.40 24.70
CA ASN A 104 16.24 14.68 25.63
C ASN A 104 15.93 14.37 27.10
N THR A 105 14.95 13.51 27.36
CA THR A 105 14.69 12.98 28.71
C THR A 105 15.35 11.61 28.91
N ARG A 106 15.27 11.10 30.14
CA ARG A 106 15.63 9.73 30.49
C ARG A 106 14.43 8.99 31.05
N LYS A 107 14.35 7.69 30.75
CA LYS A 107 13.34 6.80 31.32
C LYS A 107 13.94 5.46 31.75
N PRO A 108 13.33 4.76 32.70
CA PRO A 108 13.68 3.38 33.05
C PRO A 108 13.66 2.43 31.84
N VAL A 109 14.48 1.38 31.87
CA VAL A 109 14.68 0.43 30.75
C VAL A 109 13.44 -0.34 30.31
N ASP A 110 12.42 -0.45 31.17
CA ASP A 110 11.14 -1.10 30.88
C ASP A 110 10.14 -0.18 30.16
N ARG A 111 10.39 1.13 30.12
CA ARG A 111 9.57 2.16 29.44
C ARG A 111 10.01 2.41 27.99
N TYR A 112 10.53 1.37 27.32
CA TYR A 112 11.05 1.44 25.96
C TYR A 112 9.97 1.72 24.90
N ASP A 113 8.71 1.39 25.20
CA ASP A 113 7.55 1.68 24.36
C ASP A 113 7.30 3.19 24.23
N GLU A 114 7.60 3.96 25.28
CA GLU A 114 7.52 5.41 25.30
C GLU A 114 8.85 6.11 25.02
N CYS A 115 9.97 5.42 25.19
CA CYS A 115 11.32 5.96 25.03
C CYS A 115 12.19 5.04 24.16
N HIS A 116 12.15 5.28 22.86
CA HIS A 116 12.98 4.57 21.87
C HIS A 116 13.41 5.53 20.75
N LEU A 117 14.48 5.16 20.04
CA LEU A 117 14.98 5.94 18.90
C LEU A 117 14.21 5.64 17.60
N ALA A 118 13.80 4.40 17.42
CA ALA A 118 13.02 3.94 16.27
C ALA A 118 12.42 2.56 16.55
N ILE A 119 11.31 2.26 15.88
CA ILE A 119 10.81 0.90 15.72
C ILE A 119 11.36 0.36 14.41
N VAL A 120 12.02 -0.79 14.46
CA VAL A 120 12.65 -1.40 13.29
C VAL A 120 12.08 -2.80 13.04
N PRO A 121 12.00 -3.25 11.77
CA PRO A 121 11.59 -4.60 11.44
C PRO A 121 12.49 -5.66 12.08
N SER A 122 11.93 -6.85 12.27
CA SER A 122 12.68 -7.99 12.81
C SER A 122 13.78 -8.45 11.86
N HIS A 123 14.70 -9.28 12.36
CA HIS A 123 15.65 -9.97 11.48
C HIS A 123 14.88 -10.95 10.58
N ALA A 124 15.38 -11.16 9.37
CA ALA A 124 14.74 -12.01 8.37
C ALA A 124 15.73 -13.02 7.77
N VAL A 125 15.24 -14.22 7.48
CA VAL A 125 15.96 -15.19 6.64
C VAL A 125 15.80 -14.74 5.19
N VAL A 126 16.92 -14.60 4.48
CA VAL A 126 16.93 -14.16 3.07
C VAL A 126 17.27 -15.32 2.15
N ALA A 127 16.67 -15.32 0.97
CA ALA A 127 16.96 -16.25 -0.12
C ALA A 127 17.07 -15.48 -1.44
N ARG A 128 17.59 -16.12 -2.49
CA ARG A 128 17.60 -15.51 -3.83
C ARG A 128 16.16 -15.33 -4.31
N SER A 129 15.88 -14.20 -4.97
CA SER A 129 14.56 -13.95 -5.57
C SER A 129 14.21 -14.91 -6.71
N VAL A 130 15.22 -15.56 -7.33
CA VAL A 130 15.03 -16.56 -8.38
C VAL A 130 15.78 -17.84 -8.01
N GLY A 131 15.08 -18.97 -8.02
CA GLY A 131 15.65 -20.27 -7.58
C GLY A 131 16.07 -20.24 -6.11
N GLY A 132 15.29 -19.56 -5.27
CA GLY A 132 15.56 -19.31 -3.85
C GLY A 132 15.33 -20.52 -2.95
N LYS A 133 14.46 -21.45 -3.38
CA LYS A 133 14.00 -22.60 -2.57
C LYS A 133 13.24 -22.16 -1.32
N GLU A 134 12.53 -21.04 -1.41
CA GLU A 134 11.78 -20.40 -0.33
C GLU A 134 10.77 -21.34 0.34
N ASP A 135 10.09 -22.20 -0.42
CA ASP A 135 9.15 -23.18 0.13
C ASP A 135 9.86 -24.27 0.94
N LEU A 136 11.00 -24.77 0.46
CA LEU A 136 11.81 -25.76 1.17
C LEU A 136 12.45 -25.16 2.43
N ILE A 137 12.90 -23.90 2.36
CA ILE A 137 13.43 -23.17 3.52
C ILE A 137 12.32 -23.00 4.57
N TRP A 138 11.13 -22.59 4.14
CA TRP A 138 9.99 -22.47 5.06
C TRP A 138 9.59 -23.81 5.66
N GLU A 139 9.49 -24.87 4.86
CA GLU A 139 9.16 -26.22 5.35
C GLU A 139 10.17 -26.70 6.40
N LEU A 140 11.47 -26.56 6.12
CA LEU A 140 12.55 -26.90 7.05
C LEU A 140 12.41 -26.11 8.36
N LEU A 141 12.26 -24.78 8.27
CA LEU A 141 12.20 -23.91 9.43
C LEU A 141 10.91 -24.09 10.23
N ASN A 142 9.79 -24.38 9.57
CA ASN A 142 8.52 -24.64 10.23
C ASN A 142 8.58 -25.95 11.02
N GLN A 143 9.13 -27.02 10.44
CA GLN A 143 9.35 -28.27 11.18
C GLN A 143 10.36 -28.07 12.33
N ALA A 144 11.45 -27.33 12.08
CA ALA A 144 12.46 -27.07 13.10
C ALA A 144 11.90 -26.31 14.31
N GLN A 145 11.05 -25.29 14.10
CA GLN A 145 10.44 -24.57 15.22
C GLN A 145 9.34 -25.35 15.94
N GLU A 146 8.66 -26.29 15.26
CA GLU A 146 7.67 -27.17 15.91
C GLU A 146 8.33 -28.16 16.88
N HIS A 147 9.50 -28.68 16.53
CA HIS A 147 10.25 -29.66 17.34
C HIS A 147 11.27 -29.04 18.31
N PHE A 148 11.94 -27.97 17.89
CA PHE A 148 13.08 -27.36 18.60
C PHE A 148 12.85 -25.87 18.90
N GLY A 149 11.62 -25.37 18.73
CA GLY A 149 11.25 -24.02 19.15
C GLY A 149 11.39 -23.82 20.66
N ARG A 150 11.00 -22.64 21.12
CA ARG A 150 11.13 -22.27 22.53
C ARG A 150 10.38 -23.25 23.42
N ASP A 151 11.07 -23.76 24.44
CA ASP A 151 10.55 -24.72 25.43
C ASP A 151 9.99 -26.03 24.83
N LYS A 152 10.41 -26.42 23.61
CA LYS A 152 9.95 -27.65 22.93
C LYS A 152 10.84 -28.87 23.15
N SER A 153 12.15 -28.67 23.30
CA SER A 153 13.13 -29.74 23.51
C SER A 153 14.21 -29.31 24.48
N THR A 154 14.68 -30.25 25.29
CA THR A 154 15.82 -30.07 26.21
C THR A 154 17.16 -30.41 25.55
N GLU A 155 17.15 -31.21 24.47
CA GLU A 155 18.36 -31.64 23.76
C GLU A 155 18.92 -30.53 22.86
N PHE A 156 18.02 -29.80 22.19
CA PHE A 156 18.40 -28.73 21.28
C PHE A 156 17.34 -27.63 21.28
N GLN A 157 17.81 -26.38 21.34
CA GLN A 157 16.97 -25.18 21.27
C GLN A 157 17.35 -24.35 20.05
N LEU A 158 16.39 -24.10 19.17
CA LEU A 158 16.62 -23.34 17.93
C LEU A 158 16.86 -21.84 18.20
N PHE A 159 16.24 -21.29 19.23
CA PHE A 159 16.31 -19.87 19.61
C PHE A 159 17.04 -19.66 20.94
N GLY A 160 18.08 -20.45 21.22
CA GLY A 160 18.91 -20.28 22.40
C GLY A 160 20.20 -21.07 22.30
N SER A 161 21.28 -20.58 22.91
CA SER A 161 22.59 -21.21 22.84
C SER A 161 23.35 -21.15 24.17
N SER A 162 24.02 -22.25 24.51
CA SER A 162 25.00 -22.33 25.59
C SER A 162 26.40 -21.85 25.18
N HIS A 163 26.65 -21.72 23.87
CA HIS A 163 27.96 -21.42 23.31
C HIS A 163 28.16 -19.93 22.96
N GLY A 164 27.15 -19.10 23.18
CA GLY A 164 27.16 -17.69 22.83
C GLY A 164 25.75 -17.13 22.78
N LYS A 165 25.64 -15.88 22.33
CA LYS A 165 24.36 -15.18 22.16
C LYS A 165 24.02 -15.03 20.69
N ASP A 166 22.74 -15.13 20.35
CA ASP A 166 22.18 -14.89 19.02
C ASP A 166 22.85 -15.73 17.91
N LEU A 167 23.14 -17.02 18.18
CA LEU A 167 23.74 -17.93 17.19
C LEU A 167 22.67 -18.43 16.21
N LEU A 168 22.89 -18.20 14.91
CA LEU A 168 21.96 -18.45 13.79
C LEU A 168 20.71 -17.55 13.84
N PHE A 169 19.98 -17.58 14.95
CA PHE A 169 18.80 -16.76 15.23
C PHE A 169 19.00 -15.98 16.53
N LYS A 170 18.23 -14.91 16.71
CA LYS A 170 18.21 -14.19 17.98
C LYS A 170 17.65 -15.06 19.10
N ASP A 171 18.26 -15.04 20.28
CA ASP A 171 17.82 -15.79 21.47
C ASP A 171 16.42 -15.33 21.95
N SER A 172 16.04 -14.12 21.54
CA SER A 172 14.75 -13.50 21.85
C SER A 172 13.59 -14.00 21.00
N THR A 173 13.88 -14.79 19.98
CA THR A 173 12.91 -15.25 18.99
C THR A 173 11.93 -16.25 19.61
N GLN A 174 10.64 -16.07 19.33
CA GLN A 174 9.58 -16.98 19.79
C GLN A 174 9.13 -17.95 18.69
N GLY A 175 9.33 -17.57 17.43
CA GLY A 175 8.94 -18.31 16.25
C GLY A 175 9.21 -17.49 14.99
N LEU A 176 9.08 -18.14 13.85
CA LEU A 176 9.26 -17.58 12.53
C LEU A 176 7.91 -17.53 11.80
N LEU A 177 7.73 -16.50 10.99
CA LEU A 177 6.55 -16.32 10.13
C LEU A 177 7.00 -16.29 8.67
N LYS A 178 6.24 -16.96 7.80
CA LYS A 178 6.48 -16.90 6.36
C LYS A 178 6.18 -15.49 5.85
N VAL A 179 7.18 -14.83 5.28
CA VAL A 179 7.03 -13.51 4.65
C VAL A 179 6.17 -13.68 3.38
N PRO A 180 5.14 -12.83 3.15
CA PRO A 180 4.29 -12.94 1.97
C PRO A 180 5.10 -12.81 0.67
N PRO A 181 4.78 -13.56 -0.40
CA PRO A 181 5.58 -13.56 -1.64
C PRO A 181 5.76 -12.19 -2.31
N ARG A 182 4.79 -11.27 -2.14
CA ARG A 182 4.86 -9.92 -2.71
C ARG A 182 5.67 -8.93 -1.86
N MET A 183 6.10 -9.31 -0.65
CA MET A 183 6.88 -8.46 0.23
C MET A 183 8.38 -8.57 -0.09
N ASP A 184 8.91 -7.57 -0.79
CA ASP A 184 10.35 -7.44 -1.02
C ASP A 184 11.08 -6.76 0.16
N SER A 185 12.39 -6.58 0.04
CA SER A 185 13.20 -5.94 1.08
C SER A 185 12.77 -4.50 1.37
N TRP A 186 12.29 -3.75 0.37
CA TRP A 186 11.85 -2.38 0.59
C TRP A 186 10.56 -2.34 1.40
N MET A 187 9.60 -3.18 1.03
CA MET A 187 8.33 -3.30 1.76
C MET A 187 8.52 -3.86 3.16
N TYR A 188 9.41 -4.85 3.33
CA TYR A 188 9.74 -5.42 4.63
C TYR A 188 10.37 -4.38 5.57
N LEU A 189 11.31 -3.58 5.04
CA LEU A 189 12.03 -2.56 5.79
C LEU A 189 11.19 -1.30 6.06
N GLY A 190 10.29 -0.96 5.14
CA GLY A 190 9.48 0.25 5.18
C GLY A 190 10.21 1.47 4.62
N TYR A 191 9.46 2.36 3.97
CA TYR A 191 9.98 3.54 3.26
C TYR A 191 10.82 4.46 4.15
N GLU A 192 10.37 4.74 5.36
CA GLU A 192 11.07 5.64 6.28
C GLU A 192 12.46 5.11 6.64
N TYR A 193 12.56 3.81 6.95
CA TYR A 193 13.83 3.18 7.30
C TYR A 193 14.77 3.08 6.11
N VAL A 194 14.28 2.70 4.93
CA VAL A 194 15.10 2.65 3.72
C VAL A 194 15.60 4.03 3.31
N THR A 195 14.72 5.04 3.37
CA THR A 195 15.09 6.43 3.07
C THR A 195 16.15 6.94 4.05
N ALA A 196 16.05 6.61 5.33
CA ALA A 196 17.08 6.93 6.31
C ALA A 196 18.43 6.28 5.96
N ILE A 197 18.46 5.01 5.54
CA ILE A 197 19.68 4.32 5.09
C ILE A 197 20.25 4.96 3.81
N GLN A 198 19.40 5.31 2.85
CA GLN A 198 19.85 5.95 1.61
C GLN A 198 20.46 7.32 1.87
N ASN A 199 19.84 8.12 2.74
CA ASN A 199 20.36 9.43 3.13
C ASN A 199 21.72 9.33 3.82
N LEU A 200 22.00 8.22 4.53
CA LEU A 200 23.31 7.94 5.12
C LEU A 200 24.39 7.57 4.10
N LYS A 201 24.01 7.10 2.91
CA LYS A 201 24.94 6.70 1.84
C LYS A 201 25.19 7.80 0.81
N LYS A 202 24.31 8.78 0.70
CA LYS A 202 24.49 9.93 -0.19
C LYS A 202 25.52 10.87 0.44
N GLU A 203 26.75 10.84 -0.08
CA GLU A 203 27.87 11.72 0.35
C GLU A 203 27.65 13.20 -0.01
N THR A 204 26.69 13.49 -0.89
CA THR A 204 26.29 14.85 -1.26
C THR A 204 24.90 15.16 -0.73
N GLY A 205 24.82 16.11 0.19
CA GLY A 205 23.58 16.78 0.57
C GLY A 205 23.06 17.57 -0.62
N SER A 206 22.16 16.99 -1.40
CA SER A 206 21.26 17.78 -2.24
C SER A 206 19.88 17.69 -1.62
N ASP A 207 19.53 18.79 -0.96
CA ASP A 207 18.22 19.43 -0.92
C ASP A 207 17.95 19.91 0.50
N THR A 208 18.04 21.23 0.66
CA THR A 208 17.53 21.94 1.84
C THR A 208 16.05 21.55 2.05
N PRO A 209 15.53 21.54 3.30
CA PRO A 209 14.13 21.20 3.58
C PRO A 209 13.09 22.03 2.83
N GLN A 210 13.50 23.17 2.26
CA GLN A 210 12.67 24.14 1.55
C GLN A 210 12.47 23.82 0.06
N GLU A 211 13.22 22.89 -0.52
CA GLU A 211 13.09 22.49 -1.94
C GLU A 211 12.28 21.19 -2.16
N LYS A 212 11.51 20.73 -1.17
CA LYS A 212 10.89 19.37 -1.16
C LYS A 212 9.77 19.12 -2.18
N CYS A 213 9.20 20.15 -2.81
CA CYS A 213 8.07 20.02 -3.74
C CYS A 213 8.38 20.62 -5.12
N LYS A 214 9.32 20.03 -5.85
CA LYS A 214 9.64 20.44 -7.23
C LYS A 214 8.65 19.87 -8.24
N ASN A 215 8.33 18.58 -8.12
CA ASN A 215 7.50 17.79 -9.01
C ASN A 215 6.72 16.70 -8.23
N VAL A 216 5.73 16.10 -8.89
CA VAL A 216 4.98 14.93 -8.41
C VAL A 216 5.10 13.82 -9.45
N LYS A 217 5.59 12.65 -9.04
CA LYS A 217 5.60 11.45 -9.88
C LYS A 217 4.24 10.75 -9.85
N TRP A 218 3.47 10.88 -10.92
CA TRP A 218 2.17 10.25 -11.08
C TRP A 218 2.32 8.81 -11.57
N CYS A 219 1.65 7.84 -10.93
CA CYS A 219 1.65 6.45 -11.39
C CYS A 219 0.48 6.17 -12.33
N ALA A 220 0.79 5.86 -13.59
CA ALA A 220 -0.17 5.50 -14.63
C ALA A 220 -0.29 3.99 -14.82
N ILE A 221 -1.52 3.49 -15.03
CA ILE A 221 -1.80 2.06 -15.21
C ILE A 221 -1.91 1.72 -16.70
N GLY A 222 -0.93 0.98 -17.20
CA GLY A 222 -0.86 0.54 -18.59
C GLY A 222 -0.58 1.66 -19.60
N HIS A 223 -0.57 1.30 -20.89
CA HIS A 223 -0.11 2.17 -21.96
C HIS A 223 -0.96 3.43 -22.16
N HIS A 224 -2.29 3.30 -22.17
CA HIS A 224 -3.17 4.44 -22.45
C HIS A 224 -3.09 5.54 -21.37
N GLU A 225 -3.05 5.16 -20.09
CA GLU A 225 -2.84 6.13 -19.01
C GLU A 225 -1.45 6.73 -19.09
N ARG A 226 -0.43 5.93 -19.41
CA ARG A 226 0.94 6.43 -19.56
C ARG A 226 1.02 7.53 -20.62
N THR A 227 0.42 7.31 -21.79
CA THR A 227 0.38 8.33 -22.85
C THR A 227 -0.29 9.63 -22.41
N LYS A 228 -1.44 9.54 -21.74
CA LYS A 228 -2.12 10.73 -21.20
C LYS A 228 -1.28 11.43 -20.11
N CYS A 229 -0.58 10.66 -19.29
CA CYS A 229 0.32 11.20 -18.28
C CYS A 229 1.50 11.92 -18.94
N ASP A 230 2.11 11.37 -19.99
CA ASP A 230 3.22 12.00 -20.70
C ASP A 230 2.77 13.32 -21.35
N GLU A 231 1.56 13.37 -21.93
CA GLU A 231 0.92 14.61 -22.41
C GLU A 231 0.77 15.63 -21.25
N TRP A 232 0.31 15.19 -20.08
CA TRP A 232 0.20 16.04 -18.89
C TRP A 232 1.57 16.55 -18.41
N SER A 233 2.60 15.70 -18.39
CA SER A 233 3.95 16.04 -17.96
C SER A 233 4.53 17.19 -18.80
N VAL A 234 4.40 17.10 -20.12
CA VAL A 234 4.85 18.15 -21.06
C VAL A 234 4.10 19.46 -20.80
N ASN A 235 2.77 19.42 -20.71
CA ASN A 235 1.95 20.61 -20.49
C ASN A 235 2.17 21.25 -19.10
N SER A 236 2.53 20.44 -18.10
CA SER A 236 2.83 20.91 -16.75
C SER A 236 4.19 21.59 -16.61
N GLY A 237 5.03 21.59 -17.65
CA GLY A 237 6.40 22.11 -17.60
C GLY A 237 7.30 21.32 -16.64
N GLY A 238 7.08 20.01 -16.50
CA GLY A 238 7.85 19.14 -15.60
C GLY A 238 7.40 19.16 -14.14
N LYS A 239 6.26 19.79 -13.82
CA LYS A 239 5.64 19.69 -12.47
C LYS A 239 5.06 18.31 -12.20
N ILE A 240 4.66 17.61 -13.25
CA ILE A 240 4.26 16.21 -13.22
C ILE A 240 5.29 15.38 -13.96
N GLU A 241 5.73 14.30 -13.33
CA GLU A 241 6.51 13.24 -13.94
C GLU A 241 5.68 11.97 -13.97
N CYS A 242 5.97 11.06 -14.88
CA CYS A 242 5.18 9.85 -15.05
C CYS A 242 5.98 8.62 -14.71
N GLU A 243 5.38 7.77 -13.90
CA GLU A 243 5.74 6.38 -13.67
C GLU A 243 4.63 5.48 -14.23
N SER A 244 4.95 4.20 -14.47
CA SER A 244 3.94 3.25 -14.94
C SER A 244 4.03 1.90 -14.27
N ALA A 245 2.88 1.22 -14.21
CA ALA A 245 2.76 -0.16 -13.81
C ALA A 245 1.61 -0.85 -14.57
N GLU A 246 1.53 -2.17 -14.52
CA GLU A 246 0.49 -2.94 -15.23
C GLU A 246 -0.80 -3.13 -14.41
N SER A 247 -0.74 -2.91 -13.09
CA SER A 247 -1.88 -3.05 -12.17
C SER A 247 -1.92 -1.94 -11.12
N THR A 248 -3.12 -1.69 -10.57
CA THR A 248 -3.31 -0.73 -9.49
C THR A 248 -2.47 -1.06 -8.25
N GLU A 249 -2.38 -2.34 -7.87
CA GLU A 249 -1.57 -2.76 -6.73
C GLU A 249 -0.07 -2.51 -6.95
N ASP A 250 0.42 -2.68 -8.18
CA ASP A 250 1.82 -2.36 -8.49
C ASP A 250 2.09 -0.86 -8.36
N CYS A 251 1.16 -0.01 -8.80
CA CYS A 251 1.28 1.43 -8.58
C CYS A 251 1.24 1.79 -7.09
N ILE A 252 0.36 1.18 -6.29
CA ILE A 252 0.36 1.38 -4.83
C ILE A 252 1.72 0.96 -4.24
N ALA A 253 2.26 -0.18 -4.64
CA ALA A 253 3.58 -0.64 -4.19
C ALA A 253 4.69 0.34 -4.60
N LYS A 254 4.67 0.88 -5.83
CA LYS A 254 5.61 1.92 -6.27
C LYS A 254 5.52 3.19 -5.43
N ILE A 255 4.30 3.62 -5.09
CA ILE A 255 4.08 4.78 -4.21
C ILE A 255 4.60 4.51 -2.81
N MET A 256 4.34 3.33 -2.24
CA MET A 256 4.92 2.94 -0.95
C MET A 256 6.45 2.94 -0.99
N LYS A 257 7.06 2.56 -2.13
CA LYS A 257 8.51 2.49 -2.28
C LYS A 257 9.18 3.82 -2.57
N GLY A 258 8.43 4.89 -2.85
CA GLY A 258 9.01 6.16 -3.27
C GLY A 258 9.44 6.21 -4.74
N GLU A 259 9.07 5.20 -5.53
CA GLU A 259 9.29 5.18 -6.97
C GLU A 259 8.29 6.10 -7.69
N ALA A 260 7.05 6.15 -7.18
CA ALA A 260 6.02 7.12 -7.56
C ALA A 260 5.53 7.89 -6.32
N ASP A 261 4.74 8.94 -6.50
CA ASP A 261 4.25 9.79 -5.40
C ASP A 261 2.74 9.75 -5.23
N ALA A 262 1.97 9.71 -6.33
CA ALA A 262 0.51 9.78 -6.27
C ALA A 262 -0.19 9.07 -7.43
N MET A 263 -1.46 8.73 -7.20
CA MET A 263 -2.42 8.30 -8.22
C MET A 263 -3.85 8.50 -7.69
N SER A 264 -4.85 8.53 -8.58
CA SER A 264 -6.27 8.43 -8.19
C SER A 264 -6.68 6.97 -8.05
N LEU A 265 -7.48 6.66 -7.02
CA LEU A 265 -7.93 5.31 -6.70
C LEU A 265 -9.44 5.24 -6.43
N ASP A 266 -10.04 4.12 -6.83
CA ASP A 266 -11.36 3.69 -6.35
C ASP A 266 -11.31 3.41 -4.83
N GLY A 267 -12.41 3.64 -4.11
CA GLY A 267 -12.53 3.43 -2.67
C GLY A 267 -12.07 2.06 -2.16
N GLY A 268 -12.26 1.00 -2.95
CA GLY A 268 -11.73 -0.33 -2.64
C GLY A 268 -10.20 -0.40 -2.65
N PHE A 269 -9.54 0.25 -3.60
CA PHE A 269 -8.08 0.35 -3.61
C PHE A 269 -7.56 1.39 -2.60
N ILE A 270 -8.33 2.41 -2.25
CA ILE A 270 -8.01 3.31 -1.13
C ILE A 270 -7.96 2.53 0.20
N TYR A 271 -8.82 1.53 0.39
CA TYR A 271 -8.73 0.64 1.55
C TYR A 271 -7.39 -0.11 1.57
N ILE A 272 -6.97 -0.70 0.45
CA ILE A 272 -5.69 -1.41 0.33
C ILE A 272 -4.52 -0.45 0.55
N ALA A 273 -4.51 0.69 -0.14
CA ALA A 273 -3.51 1.75 0.00
C ALA A 273 -3.41 2.26 1.44
N GLY A 274 -4.53 2.43 2.13
CA GLY A 274 -4.61 2.82 3.52
C GLY A 274 -4.03 1.77 4.48
N LYS A 275 -4.30 0.49 4.25
CA LYS A 275 -3.64 -0.61 4.97
C LYS A 275 -2.14 -0.67 4.73
N CYS A 276 -1.69 -0.14 3.59
CA CYS A 276 -0.28 0.03 3.23
C CYS A 276 0.34 1.34 3.74
N GLY A 277 -0.41 2.17 4.48
CA GLY A 277 0.10 3.40 5.10
C GLY A 277 0.01 4.65 4.22
N LEU A 278 -0.59 4.57 3.03
CA LEU A 278 -0.88 5.74 2.21
C LEU A 278 -2.09 6.50 2.75
N VAL A 279 -2.18 7.78 2.44
CA VAL A 279 -3.26 8.67 2.90
C VAL A 279 -4.00 9.31 1.73
N PRO A 280 -5.34 9.48 1.83
CA PRO A 280 -6.09 10.31 0.90
C PRO A 280 -5.64 11.77 0.95
N VAL A 281 -5.57 12.42 -0.21
CA VAL A 281 -5.08 13.81 -0.36
C VAL A 281 -6.20 14.73 -0.88
N LEU A 282 -6.86 14.33 -1.96
CA LEU A 282 -7.95 15.03 -2.63
C LEU A 282 -9.03 14.04 -3.07
N ALA A 283 -10.30 14.45 -3.11
CA ALA A 283 -11.40 13.65 -3.65
C ALA A 283 -11.79 14.11 -5.05
N GLU A 284 -12.12 13.19 -5.95
CA GLU A 284 -12.82 13.55 -7.18
C GLU A 284 -14.29 13.90 -6.86
N ASN A 285 -14.76 15.07 -7.30
CA ASN A 285 -16.17 15.45 -7.24
C ASN A 285 -16.83 15.29 -8.62
N TYR A 286 -18.10 14.86 -8.66
CA TYR A 286 -18.80 14.50 -9.91
C TYR A 286 -20.06 15.32 -10.18
N LYS A 287 -20.73 15.79 -9.13
CA LYS A 287 -22.03 16.48 -9.16
C LYS A 287 -21.90 17.95 -8.73
N THR A 288 -21.10 18.24 -7.71
CA THR A 288 -20.93 19.60 -7.16
C THR A 288 -20.24 20.50 -8.19
N SER A 289 -20.85 21.64 -8.49
CA SER A 289 -20.29 22.65 -9.41
C SER A 289 -19.91 23.92 -8.65
N ASP A 290 -20.79 24.42 -7.77
CA ASP A 290 -20.51 25.58 -6.93
C ASP A 290 -19.59 25.22 -5.77
N ASN A 291 -18.54 26.02 -5.55
CA ASN A 291 -17.54 25.79 -4.50
C ASN A 291 -16.99 24.34 -4.49
N CYS A 292 -16.80 23.78 -5.69
CA CYS A 292 -16.47 22.37 -5.91
C CYS A 292 -15.24 21.94 -5.11
N GLU A 293 -14.18 22.75 -5.10
CA GLU A 293 -12.90 22.42 -4.46
C GLU A 293 -12.96 22.36 -2.93
N ASN A 294 -13.97 22.98 -2.30
CA ASN A 294 -14.11 23.03 -0.84
C ASN A 294 -15.27 22.18 -0.32
N THR A 295 -15.98 21.47 -1.20
CA THR A 295 -17.22 20.77 -0.85
C THR A 295 -17.12 19.29 -1.27
N PRO A 296 -16.47 18.42 -0.47
CA PRO A 296 -16.40 17.00 -0.80
C PRO A 296 -17.79 16.36 -0.81
N GLU A 297 -18.06 15.54 -1.82
CA GLU A 297 -19.34 14.85 -1.97
C GLU A 297 -19.49 13.66 -1.04
N LYS A 298 -20.76 13.29 -0.76
CA LYS A 298 -21.11 12.10 0.04
C LYS A 298 -20.79 10.76 -0.62
N GLY A 299 -20.38 10.76 -1.89
CA GLY A 299 -20.18 9.53 -2.65
C GLY A 299 -21.16 9.32 -3.82
N TYR A 300 -20.88 8.31 -4.64
CA TYR A 300 -21.72 7.85 -5.73
C TYR A 300 -22.55 6.61 -5.33
N LEU A 301 -23.48 6.19 -6.19
CA LEU A 301 -24.33 5.02 -5.93
C LEU A 301 -23.84 3.80 -6.70
N ALA A 302 -23.60 2.69 -6.00
CA ALA A 302 -23.33 1.40 -6.63
C ALA A 302 -24.65 0.71 -6.97
N VAL A 303 -24.81 0.28 -8.22
CA VAL A 303 -26.07 -0.30 -8.73
C VAL A 303 -25.81 -1.60 -9.48
N ALA A 304 -26.82 -2.47 -9.52
CA ALA A 304 -26.87 -3.64 -10.37
C ALA A 304 -27.80 -3.36 -11.56
N VAL A 305 -27.25 -3.33 -12.78
CA VAL A 305 -27.98 -3.00 -14.01
C VAL A 305 -28.28 -4.26 -14.79
N VAL A 306 -29.50 -4.38 -15.31
CA VAL A 306 -29.95 -5.45 -16.21
C VAL A 306 -30.60 -4.87 -17.45
N LYS A 307 -30.69 -5.67 -18.53
CA LYS A 307 -31.47 -5.31 -19.72
C LYS A 307 -32.97 -5.32 -19.39
N SER A 308 -33.71 -4.31 -19.83
CA SER A 308 -35.18 -4.22 -19.66
C SER A 308 -35.92 -5.40 -20.30
N SER A 309 -35.34 -6.00 -21.34
CA SER A 309 -35.86 -7.20 -22.01
C SER A 309 -35.60 -8.51 -21.26
N SER A 310 -34.85 -8.48 -20.16
CA SER A 310 -34.56 -9.68 -19.37
C SER A 310 -35.83 -10.21 -18.70
N PRO A 311 -36.02 -11.54 -18.59
CA PRO A 311 -37.19 -12.16 -17.96
C PRO A 311 -37.50 -11.53 -16.60
N GLU A 312 -38.76 -11.17 -16.29
CA GLU A 312 -39.15 -10.42 -15.07
C GLU A 312 -38.78 -11.10 -13.74
N ASP A 313 -38.50 -12.41 -13.75
CA ASP A 313 -38.02 -13.17 -12.61
C ASP A 313 -36.52 -12.99 -12.29
N LEU A 314 -35.72 -12.33 -13.17
CA LEU A 314 -34.34 -11.91 -12.89
C LEU A 314 -34.29 -10.78 -11.84
N THR A 315 -34.23 -11.12 -10.57
CA THR A 315 -34.19 -10.17 -9.45
C THR A 315 -32.85 -10.29 -8.72
N TRP A 316 -32.59 -9.41 -7.76
CA TRP A 316 -31.44 -9.55 -6.86
C TRP A 316 -31.37 -10.95 -6.22
N ASN A 317 -32.53 -11.54 -5.92
CA ASN A 317 -32.62 -12.82 -5.24
C ASN A 317 -32.37 -14.03 -6.16
N THR A 318 -32.45 -13.86 -7.49
CA THR A 318 -32.31 -14.95 -8.49
C THR A 318 -31.06 -14.83 -9.36
N LEU A 319 -30.07 -14.05 -8.91
CA LEU A 319 -28.78 -13.86 -9.60
C LEU A 319 -27.93 -15.13 -9.73
N GLN A 320 -28.19 -16.15 -8.93
CA GLN A 320 -27.44 -17.41 -8.98
C GLN A 320 -27.57 -18.06 -10.37
N GLY A 321 -26.44 -18.51 -10.90
CA GLY A 321 -26.33 -19.12 -12.23
C GLY A 321 -26.43 -18.14 -13.40
N LYS A 322 -26.56 -16.84 -13.16
CA LYS A 322 -26.57 -15.81 -14.22
C LYS A 322 -25.16 -15.39 -14.62
N LYS A 323 -25.07 -14.67 -15.74
CA LYS A 323 -23.82 -14.10 -16.26
C LYS A 323 -23.57 -12.71 -15.69
N SER A 324 -22.41 -12.49 -15.08
CA SER A 324 -22.10 -11.22 -14.40
C SER A 324 -20.97 -10.42 -15.07
N CYS A 325 -21.09 -9.10 -15.01
CA CYS A 325 -20.11 -8.16 -15.52
C CYS A 325 -19.66 -7.22 -14.39
N HIS A 326 -18.36 -7.12 -14.18
CA HIS A 326 -17.76 -6.39 -13.05
C HIS A 326 -16.69 -5.41 -13.56
N THR A 327 -16.53 -4.29 -12.87
CA THR A 327 -15.54 -3.28 -13.26
C THR A 327 -14.11 -3.79 -13.11
N ALA A 328 -13.80 -4.43 -11.98
CA ALA A 328 -12.62 -5.25 -11.69
C ALA A 328 -12.76 -5.82 -10.26
N VAL A 329 -11.96 -6.83 -9.93
CA VAL A 329 -11.80 -7.32 -8.55
C VAL A 329 -11.31 -6.19 -7.65
N ASP A 330 -11.72 -6.22 -6.37
CA ASP A 330 -11.40 -5.25 -5.31
C ASP A 330 -11.91 -3.80 -5.52
N ARG A 331 -12.62 -3.52 -6.62
CA ARG A 331 -13.29 -2.22 -6.85
C ARG A 331 -14.61 -2.11 -6.08
N THR A 332 -14.99 -0.88 -5.74
CA THR A 332 -16.12 -0.63 -4.84
C THR A 332 -17.46 -1.14 -5.39
N ALA A 333 -17.94 -0.56 -6.49
CA ALA A 333 -19.24 -0.90 -7.07
C ALA A 333 -19.24 -2.22 -7.84
N GLY A 334 -18.11 -2.57 -8.47
CA GLY A 334 -17.98 -3.78 -9.28
C GLY A 334 -17.75 -5.05 -8.48
N TRP A 335 -17.21 -4.96 -7.27
CA TRP A 335 -16.79 -6.14 -6.49
C TRP A 335 -17.19 -6.04 -5.03
N ASN A 336 -16.62 -5.11 -4.25
CA ASN A 336 -16.74 -5.10 -2.80
C ASN A 336 -18.20 -5.01 -2.32
N ILE A 337 -18.99 -4.11 -2.89
CA ILE A 337 -20.41 -3.97 -2.51
C ILE A 337 -21.21 -5.22 -2.92
N PRO A 338 -21.27 -5.60 -4.22
CA PRO A 338 -22.11 -6.73 -4.62
C PRO A 338 -21.64 -8.05 -4.01
N MET A 339 -20.33 -8.34 -3.98
CA MET A 339 -19.82 -9.58 -3.41
C MET A 339 -19.98 -9.61 -1.89
N GLY A 340 -19.95 -8.46 -1.23
CA GLY A 340 -20.17 -8.36 0.22
C GLY A 340 -21.61 -8.70 0.59
N LEU A 341 -22.57 -8.18 -0.18
CA LEU A 341 -23.98 -8.52 -0.03
C LEU A 341 -24.26 -9.99 -0.33
N LEU A 342 -23.62 -10.56 -1.36
CA LEU A 342 -23.73 -11.99 -1.67
C LEU A 342 -23.09 -12.86 -0.61
N TYR A 343 -21.91 -12.49 -0.10
CA TYR A 343 -21.21 -13.19 0.97
C TYR A 343 -22.08 -13.33 2.21
N ASN A 344 -22.78 -12.26 2.61
CA ASN A 344 -23.70 -12.30 3.75
C ASN A 344 -24.86 -13.30 3.56
N ARG A 345 -25.17 -13.70 2.32
CA ARG A 345 -26.21 -14.68 2.00
C ARG A 345 -25.66 -16.10 1.83
N ILE A 346 -24.52 -16.26 1.19
CA ILE A 346 -23.96 -17.59 0.82
C ILE A 346 -22.90 -18.09 1.81
N ASN A 347 -22.29 -17.18 2.58
CA ASN A 347 -21.27 -17.43 3.61
C ASN A 347 -20.05 -18.24 3.13
N HIS A 348 -19.61 -18.03 1.88
CA HIS A 348 -18.38 -18.58 1.32
C HIS A 348 -17.81 -17.67 0.23
N CYS A 349 -16.53 -17.85 -0.12
CA CYS A 349 -15.81 -17.01 -1.09
C CYS A 349 -15.83 -17.52 -2.53
N GLU A 350 -16.47 -18.67 -2.78
CA GLU A 350 -16.60 -19.30 -4.11
C GLU A 350 -17.61 -18.57 -5.01
N PHE A 351 -17.37 -17.28 -5.29
CA PHE A 351 -18.23 -16.44 -6.13
C PHE A 351 -18.29 -16.93 -7.59
N ASP A 352 -17.25 -17.63 -8.04
CA ASP A 352 -17.14 -18.30 -9.33
C ASP A 352 -18.08 -19.50 -9.48
N LYS A 353 -18.60 -20.03 -8.36
CA LYS A 353 -19.68 -21.04 -8.34
C LYS A 353 -21.08 -20.41 -8.22
N PHE A 354 -21.16 -19.15 -7.79
CA PHE A 354 -22.43 -18.44 -7.69
C PHE A 354 -22.94 -17.98 -9.06
N PHE A 355 -22.07 -17.36 -9.87
CA PHE A 355 -22.36 -17.00 -11.26
C PHE A 355 -21.95 -18.13 -12.20
N SER A 356 -22.66 -18.31 -13.32
CA SER A 356 -22.31 -19.37 -14.28
C SER A 356 -21.07 -19.02 -15.09
N GLN A 357 -20.97 -17.77 -15.51
CA GLN A 357 -19.83 -17.17 -16.22
C GLN A 357 -19.79 -15.68 -15.89
N GLY A 358 -18.64 -15.05 -16.01
CA GLY A 358 -18.54 -13.61 -15.84
C GLY A 358 -17.36 -12.99 -16.55
N CYS A 359 -17.30 -11.66 -16.48
CA CYS A 359 -16.06 -10.92 -16.65
C CYS A 359 -15.78 -10.07 -15.41
N ALA A 360 -14.79 -10.49 -14.63
CA ALA A 360 -14.24 -9.80 -13.47
C ALA A 360 -12.73 -9.62 -13.64
N PRO A 361 -12.30 -8.54 -14.32
CA PRO A 361 -10.88 -8.26 -14.54
C PRO A 361 -10.05 -8.30 -13.25
N GLY A 362 -8.91 -8.98 -13.27
CA GLY A 362 -8.07 -9.23 -12.10
C GLY A 362 -8.37 -10.54 -11.34
N TYR A 363 -9.42 -11.27 -11.71
CA TYR A 363 -9.67 -12.62 -11.18
C TYR A 363 -8.78 -13.67 -11.86
N GLU A 364 -8.80 -14.91 -11.36
CA GLU A 364 -8.00 -15.99 -11.92
C GLU A 364 -8.43 -16.32 -13.37
N ARG A 365 -7.49 -16.30 -14.33
CA ARG A 365 -7.77 -16.47 -15.76
C ARG A 365 -8.45 -17.80 -16.13
N SER A 366 -8.27 -18.85 -15.32
CA SER A 366 -8.91 -20.16 -15.50
C SER A 366 -10.33 -20.23 -14.95
N SER A 367 -10.76 -19.25 -14.15
CA SER A 367 -12.07 -19.23 -13.50
C SER A 367 -13.20 -18.88 -14.48
N SER A 368 -14.43 -19.32 -14.13
CA SER A 368 -15.67 -18.92 -14.80
C SER A 368 -15.87 -17.39 -14.82
N LEU A 369 -15.33 -16.66 -13.83
CA LEU A 369 -15.43 -15.21 -13.75
C LEU A 369 -14.55 -14.45 -14.75
N CYS A 370 -13.67 -15.14 -15.50
CA CYS A 370 -12.95 -14.56 -16.63
C CYS A 370 -13.46 -15.08 -17.99
N ALA A 371 -14.51 -15.92 -18.01
CA ALA A 371 -14.96 -16.60 -19.22
C ALA A 371 -15.58 -15.65 -20.27
N LEU A 372 -16.18 -14.53 -19.85
CA LEU A 372 -16.78 -13.55 -20.75
C LEU A 372 -15.82 -12.42 -21.12
N CYS A 373 -14.65 -12.33 -20.51
CA CYS A 373 -13.68 -11.27 -20.81
C CYS A 373 -13.07 -11.44 -22.21
N ILE A 374 -12.84 -10.34 -22.92
CA ILE A 374 -12.55 -10.34 -24.36
C ILE A 374 -11.18 -9.77 -24.74
N GLY A 375 -10.37 -9.37 -23.76
CA GLY A 375 -9.05 -8.80 -23.95
C GLY A 375 -9.05 -7.56 -24.84
N SER A 376 -7.87 -7.28 -25.42
CA SER A 376 -7.70 -6.17 -26.35
C SER A 376 -8.16 -6.55 -27.75
N ALA A 377 -8.55 -5.56 -28.55
CA ALA A 377 -8.80 -5.76 -29.98
C ALA A 377 -7.57 -6.29 -30.73
N SER A 378 -6.36 -5.89 -30.30
CA SER A 378 -5.09 -6.30 -30.92
C SER A 378 -4.47 -7.55 -30.29
N ASN A 379 -4.88 -7.91 -29.07
CA ASN A 379 -4.33 -9.08 -28.38
C ASN A 379 -5.38 -9.72 -27.44
N PRO A 380 -6.04 -10.81 -27.88
CA PRO A 380 -6.99 -11.56 -27.06
C PRO A 380 -6.37 -12.24 -25.81
N GLU A 381 -5.05 -12.46 -25.78
CA GLU A 381 -4.38 -13.07 -24.63
C GLU A 381 -4.38 -12.17 -23.39
N LYS A 382 -4.64 -10.87 -23.57
CA LYS A 382 -4.82 -9.89 -22.50
C LYS A 382 -6.18 -9.96 -21.80
N ARG A 383 -6.93 -11.05 -21.99
CA ARG A 383 -8.23 -11.25 -21.36
C ARG A 383 -8.12 -11.23 -19.83
N CYS A 384 -9.09 -10.59 -19.19
CA CYS A 384 -9.22 -10.48 -17.74
C CYS A 384 -8.08 -9.70 -17.05
N GLU A 385 -7.28 -8.92 -17.79
CA GLU A 385 -6.29 -8.01 -17.19
C GLU A 385 -6.99 -6.83 -16.49
N PRO A 386 -6.58 -6.44 -15.27
CA PRO A 386 -7.20 -5.36 -14.50
C PRO A 386 -6.72 -3.97 -14.97
N ASN A 387 -6.71 -3.73 -16.28
CA ASN A 387 -6.32 -2.46 -16.90
C ASN A 387 -7.05 -2.26 -18.24
N SER A 388 -6.81 -1.11 -18.89
CA SER A 388 -7.50 -0.72 -20.13
C SER A 388 -7.19 -1.58 -21.37
N ASN A 389 -6.33 -2.61 -21.27
CA ASN A 389 -6.18 -3.60 -22.32
C ASN A 389 -7.42 -4.49 -22.45
N GLU A 390 -8.12 -4.77 -21.35
CA GLU A 390 -9.37 -5.53 -21.35
C GLU A 390 -10.53 -4.59 -21.70
N ARG A 391 -11.23 -4.84 -22.82
CA ARG A 391 -12.33 -3.97 -23.26
C ARG A 391 -13.54 -3.98 -22.32
N TYR A 392 -13.68 -5.01 -21.48
CA TYR A 392 -14.70 -5.07 -20.43
C TYR A 392 -14.23 -4.53 -19.07
N TYR A 393 -13.04 -3.93 -18.99
CA TYR A 393 -12.53 -3.29 -17.77
C TYR A 393 -13.19 -1.94 -17.47
N GLY A 394 -13.36 -1.66 -16.18
CA GLY A 394 -13.87 -0.38 -15.69
C GLY A 394 -15.40 -0.24 -15.81
N TYR A 395 -15.92 0.96 -15.51
CA TYR A 395 -17.36 1.21 -15.52
C TYR A 395 -17.96 1.02 -16.92
N THR A 396 -17.36 1.65 -17.93
CA THR A 396 -17.81 1.54 -19.32
C THR A 396 -17.68 0.12 -19.85
N GLY A 397 -16.58 -0.57 -19.55
CA GLY A 397 -16.37 -1.95 -19.98
C GLY A 397 -17.35 -2.95 -19.36
N ALA A 398 -17.64 -2.83 -18.07
CA ALA A 398 -18.62 -3.68 -17.40
C ALA A 398 -20.04 -3.46 -17.96
N PHE A 399 -20.39 -2.22 -18.29
CA PHE A 399 -21.67 -1.93 -18.96
C PHE A 399 -21.70 -2.47 -20.38
N ARG A 400 -20.61 -2.34 -21.15
CA ARG A 400 -20.46 -2.97 -22.46
C ARG A 400 -20.62 -4.48 -22.40
N CYS A 401 -20.03 -5.12 -21.39
CA CYS A 401 -20.19 -6.56 -21.13
C CYS A 401 -21.66 -6.95 -20.97
N LEU A 402 -22.48 -6.17 -20.26
CA LEU A 402 -23.93 -6.41 -20.13
C LEU A 402 -24.65 -6.31 -21.47
N VAL A 403 -24.29 -5.32 -22.29
CA VAL A 403 -24.87 -5.11 -23.62
C VAL A 403 -24.59 -6.32 -24.51
N GLU A 404 -23.35 -6.78 -24.55
CA GLU A 404 -22.89 -7.78 -25.51
C GLU A 404 -23.09 -9.24 -25.04
N SER A 405 -22.92 -9.54 -23.74
CA SER A 405 -22.78 -10.94 -23.26
C SER A 405 -23.42 -11.28 -21.91
N GLY A 406 -23.43 -10.36 -20.96
CA GLY A 406 -23.86 -10.60 -19.57
C GLY A 406 -25.37 -10.45 -19.33
N ASP A 407 -25.81 -10.87 -18.15
CA ASP A 407 -27.19 -10.71 -17.66
C ASP A 407 -27.29 -9.53 -16.67
N VAL A 408 -26.24 -9.30 -15.88
CA VAL A 408 -26.16 -8.21 -14.89
C VAL A 408 -24.79 -7.52 -14.94
N ALA A 409 -24.76 -6.19 -14.82
CA ALA A 409 -23.53 -5.42 -14.60
C ALA A 409 -23.56 -4.68 -13.26
N PHE A 410 -22.45 -4.75 -12.54
CA PHE A 410 -22.25 -4.01 -11.29
C PHE A 410 -21.39 -2.76 -11.54
N VAL A 411 -22.02 -1.59 -11.52
CA VAL A 411 -21.42 -0.31 -11.93
C VAL A 411 -21.94 0.84 -11.07
N LYS A 412 -21.46 2.07 -11.31
CA LYS A 412 -22.06 3.29 -10.73
C LYS A 412 -23.33 3.69 -11.50
N ASP A 413 -24.28 4.34 -10.83
CA ASP A 413 -25.55 4.83 -11.38
C ASP A 413 -25.37 5.64 -12.69
N GLN A 414 -24.40 6.54 -12.72
CA GLN A 414 -24.16 7.41 -13.87
C GLN A 414 -23.67 6.69 -15.13
N THR A 415 -23.18 5.44 -15.02
CA THR A 415 -22.59 4.70 -16.14
C THR A 415 -23.57 4.51 -17.29
N VAL A 416 -24.85 4.22 -16.98
CA VAL A 416 -25.87 4.02 -18.01
C VAL A 416 -26.12 5.33 -18.75
N LEU A 417 -26.26 6.44 -18.02
CA LEU A 417 -26.49 7.78 -18.61
C LEU A 417 -25.32 8.20 -19.51
N GLN A 418 -24.09 7.88 -19.12
CA GLN A 418 -22.87 8.20 -19.87
C GLN A 418 -22.71 7.40 -21.18
N ASN A 419 -23.38 6.26 -21.30
CA ASN A 419 -23.22 5.33 -22.42
C ASN A 419 -24.51 5.07 -23.21
N THR A 420 -25.53 5.91 -23.02
CA THR A 420 -26.81 5.83 -23.74
C THR A 420 -27.20 7.20 -24.30
N GLU A 421 -28.23 7.25 -25.13
CA GLU A 421 -28.74 8.48 -25.75
C GLU A 421 -27.69 9.25 -26.57
N GLY A 422 -26.77 8.53 -27.21
CA GLY A 422 -25.71 9.13 -28.03
C GLY A 422 -24.56 9.77 -27.24
N ASN A 423 -24.56 9.69 -25.90
CA ASN A 423 -23.49 10.24 -25.07
C ASN A 423 -22.15 9.49 -25.20
N ASN A 424 -22.18 8.25 -25.71
CA ASN A 424 -20.98 7.51 -26.11
C ASN A 424 -21.04 7.25 -27.63
N PRO A 425 -20.10 7.82 -28.42
CA PRO A 425 -20.09 7.69 -29.87
C PRO A 425 -19.60 6.32 -30.37
N ASP A 426 -19.10 5.46 -29.49
CA ASP A 426 -18.62 4.13 -29.87
C ASP A 426 -19.71 3.29 -30.55
N ASN A 427 -19.31 2.47 -31.52
CA ASN A 427 -20.23 1.65 -32.30
C ASN A 427 -21.14 0.73 -31.47
N TRP A 428 -20.68 0.26 -30.31
CA TRP A 428 -21.47 -0.61 -29.42
C TRP A 428 -22.50 0.16 -28.58
N ALA A 429 -22.36 1.48 -28.43
CA ALA A 429 -23.14 2.31 -27.52
C ALA A 429 -24.02 3.38 -28.18
N LYS A 430 -23.66 3.82 -29.39
CA LYS A 430 -24.26 4.98 -30.08
C LYS A 430 -25.80 4.95 -30.19
N ASP A 431 -26.38 3.76 -30.34
CA ASP A 431 -27.83 3.57 -30.55
C ASP A 431 -28.57 3.12 -29.28
N LEU A 432 -27.86 2.95 -28.15
CA LEU A 432 -28.46 2.46 -26.92
C LEU A 432 -29.39 3.50 -26.30
N LYS A 433 -30.59 3.06 -25.91
CA LYS A 433 -31.55 3.88 -25.18
C LYS A 433 -31.51 3.59 -23.70
N ARG A 434 -31.70 4.63 -22.90
CA ARG A 434 -31.71 4.53 -21.44
C ARG A 434 -32.77 3.54 -20.95
N ASP A 435 -33.93 3.54 -21.60
CA ASP A 435 -35.07 2.68 -21.26
C ASP A 435 -34.83 1.19 -21.60
N ASN A 436 -33.74 0.86 -22.30
CA ASN A 436 -33.30 -0.52 -22.49
C ASN A 436 -32.71 -1.16 -21.23
N PHE A 437 -32.59 -0.41 -20.13
CA PHE A 437 -31.98 -0.88 -18.89
C PHE A 437 -32.85 -0.60 -17.66
N LYS A 438 -32.76 -1.49 -16.66
CA LYS A 438 -33.38 -1.34 -15.33
C LYS A 438 -32.33 -1.62 -14.25
N LEU A 439 -32.61 -1.15 -13.03
CA LEU A 439 -31.84 -1.45 -11.83
C LEU A 439 -32.50 -2.59 -11.06
N LEU A 440 -31.69 -3.48 -10.48
CA LEU A 440 -32.13 -4.44 -9.48
C LEU A 440 -31.96 -3.84 -8.09
N CYS A 441 -33.06 -3.85 -7.32
CA CYS A 441 -33.07 -3.39 -5.94
C CYS A 441 -32.90 -4.59 -4.99
N THR A 442 -32.34 -4.36 -3.81
CA THR A 442 -32.07 -5.43 -2.83
C THR A 442 -33.33 -6.05 -2.25
N ASP A 443 -34.47 -5.38 -2.34
CA ASP A 443 -35.81 -5.87 -1.99
C ASP A 443 -36.41 -6.83 -3.03
N GLY A 444 -35.72 -7.07 -4.15
CA GLY A 444 -36.15 -7.92 -5.25
C GLY A 444 -36.95 -7.20 -6.34
N THR A 445 -37.26 -5.90 -6.18
CA THR A 445 -37.93 -5.12 -7.21
C THR A 445 -36.96 -4.65 -8.31
N ARG A 446 -37.53 -4.13 -9.40
CA ARG A 446 -36.78 -3.44 -10.45
C ARG A 446 -37.26 -2.01 -10.60
N LYS A 447 -36.33 -1.08 -10.77
CA LYS A 447 -36.65 0.34 -11.01
C LYS A 447 -35.98 0.88 -12.28
N PRO A 448 -36.53 1.94 -12.89
CA PRO A 448 -35.83 2.69 -13.93
C PRO A 448 -34.47 3.21 -13.44
N VAL A 449 -33.52 3.36 -14.36
CA VAL A 449 -32.16 3.84 -14.04
C VAL A 449 -32.12 5.27 -13.48
N THR A 450 -33.19 6.05 -13.69
CA THR A 450 -33.35 7.40 -13.12
C THR A 450 -33.69 7.40 -11.63
N GLU A 451 -34.12 6.27 -11.07
CA GLU A 451 -34.52 6.12 -9.66
C GLU A 451 -33.41 5.50 -8.79
N ALA A 452 -32.14 5.65 -9.17
CA ALA A 452 -31.00 5.05 -8.46
C ALA A 452 -30.93 5.45 -6.97
N GLU A 453 -31.30 6.67 -6.59
CA GLU A 453 -31.35 7.09 -5.17
C GLU A 453 -32.33 6.23 -4.34
N GLN A 454 -33.37 5.66 -4.96
CA GLN A 454 -34.31 4.74 -4.31
C GLN A 454 -34.00 3.26 -4.56
N CYS A 455 -33.09 2.95 -5.49
CA CYS A 455 -32.72 1.60 -5.88
C CYS A 455 -31.22 1.52 -6.20
N HIS A 456 -30.45 1.25 -5.16
CA HIS A 456 -29.01 1.04 -5.22
C HIS A 456 -28.62 -0.04 -4.20
N LEU A 457 -27.43 -0.60 -4.38
CA LEU A 457 -26.88 -1.60 -3.46
C LEU A 457 -26.31 -0.96 -2.20
N ALA A 458 -25.51 0.10 -2.39
CA ALA A 458 -24.98 0.93 -1.31
C ALA A 458 -24.44 2.25 -1.88
N ARG A 459 -24.25 3.24 -1.02
CA ARG A 459 -23.49 4.46 -1.33
C ARG A 459 -21.99 4.17 -1.17
N ALA A 460 -21.21 4.58 -2.16
CA ALA A 460 -19.79 4.34 -2.26
C ALA A 460 -19.02 5.66 -2.13
N PRO A 461 -17.89 5.70 -1.42
CA PRO A 461 -17.04 6.89 -1.39
C PRO A 461 -16.52 7.21 -2.79
N ASN A 462 -16.32 8.50 -3.08
CA ASN A 462 -15.75 8.94 -4.36
C ASN A 462 -14.33 8.39 -4.56
N HIS A 463 -13.84 8.45 -5.80
CA HIS A 463 -12.43 8.17 -6.03
C HIS A 463 -11.59 9.28 -5.40
N GLY A 464 -10.39 8.94 -4.99
CA GLY A 464 -9.52 9.86 -4.26
C GLY A 464 -8.07 9.68 -4.66
N VAL A 465 -7.36 10.80 -4.70
CA VAL A 465 -5.91 10.82 -4.86
C VAL A 465 -5.29 10.37 -3.56
N VAL A 466 -4.38 9.39 -3.63
CA VAL A 466 -3.59 8.96 -2.47
C VAL A 466 -2.12 9.28 -2.65
N SER A 467 -1.40 9.44 -1.54
CA SER A 467 0.04 9.68 -1.49
C SER A 467 0.62 9.11 -0.19
N ARG A 468 1.95 9.04 -0.10
CA ARG A 468 2.63 8.95 1.20
C ARG A 468 2.42 10.22 2.02
N LYS A 469 2.46 10.08 3.35
CA LYS A 469 2.27 11.20 4.31
C LYS A 469 3.27 12.33 4.09
N ASP A 470 4.54 12.02 3.82
CA ASP A 470 5.61 13.00 3.58
C ASP A 470 5.44 13.82 2.30
N LYS A 471 4.60 13.35 1.36
CA LYS A 471 4.32 14.00 0.07
C LYS A 471 2.90 14.55 -0.05
N ALA A 472 2.01 14.29 0.90
CA ALA A 472 0.59 14.64 0.80
C ALA A 472 0.35 16.14 0.56
N ASP A 473 1.04 17.01 1.29
CA ASP A 473 0.89 18.47 1.11
C ASP A 473 1.42 18.96 -0.24
N CYS A 474 2.55 18.39 -0.69
CA CYS A 474 3.12 18.68 -2.00
C CYS A 474 2.16 18.26 -3.13
N VAL A 475 1.63 17.04 -3.06
CA VAL A 475 0.67 16.52 -4.03
C VAL A 475 -0.59 17.39 -4.05
N ARG A 476 -1.10 17.80 -2.89
CA ARG A 476 -2.26 18.69 -2.79
C ARG A 476 -2.02 20.02 -3.50
N GLN A 477 -0.90 20.68 -3.20
CA GLN A 477 -0.55 21.97 -3.79
C GLN A 477 -0.40 21.86 -5.31
N VAL A 478 0.39 20.90 -5.79
CA VAL A 478 0.62 20.73 -7.23
C VAL A 478 -0.68 20.43 -7.96
N LEU A 479 -1.52 19.52 -7.45
CA LEU A 479 -2.77 19.17 -8.12
C LEU A 479 -3.80 20.29 -8.10
N HIS A 480 -3.84 21.09 -7.05
CA HIS A 480 -4.66 22.30 -7.01
C HIS A 480 -4.26 23.28 -8.12
N ASP A 481 -2.96 23.52 -8.29
CA ASP A 481 -2.45 24.37 -9.37
C ASP A 481 -2.72 23.75 -10.75
N GLN A 482 -2.52 22.43 -10.91
CA GLN A 482 -2.74 21.75 -12.19
C GLN A 482 -4.22 21.76 -12.61
N GLN A 483 -5.17 21.57 -11.68
CA GLN A 483 -6.59 21.65 -12.03
C GLN A 483 -7.04 23.09 -12.32
N GLY A 484 -6.41 24.10 -11.74
CA GLY A 484 -6.66 25.51 -12.08
C GLY A 484 -6.32 25.83 -13.54
N HIS A 485 -5.30 25.16 -14.10
CA HIS A 485 -4.88 25.34 -15.50
C HIS A 485 -5.57 24.39 -16.49
N PHE A 486 -5.78 23.11 -16.10
CA PHE A 486 -6.22 22.04 -17.01
C PHE A 486 -7.55 21.38 -16.61
N GLY A 487 -8.22 21.91 -15.58
CA GLY A 487 -9.53 21.43 -15.12
C GLY A 487 -10.66 21.78 -16.08
N LYS A 488 -11.89 21.34 -15.75
CA LYS A 488 -13.05 21.41 -16.66
C LYS A 488 -13.46 22.83 -17.09
N ASN A 489 -13.21 23.82 -16.24
CA ASN A 489 -13.57 25.22 -16.49
C ASN A 489 -12.35 26.08 -16.90
N ALA A 490 -11.18 25.47 -17.09
CA ALA A 490 -9.96 26.19 -17.38
C ALA A 490 -9.81 26.44 -18.89
N SER A 491 -9.28 27.62 -19.25
CA SER A 491 -9.13 28.04 -20.65
C SER A 491 -8.22 27.11 -21.47
N ALA A 492 -7.22 26.47 -20.85
CA ALA A 492 -6.30 25.57 -21.55
C ALA A 492 -6.93 24.21 -21.93
N CYS A 493 -8.02 23.81 -21.27
CA CYS A 493 -8.82 22.64 -21.68
C CYS A 493 -9.58 22.89 -23.00
N LEU A 494 -9.61 24.13 -23.52
CA LEU A 494 -10.17 24.42 -24.84
C LEU A 494 -9.15 24.26 -25.99
N GLY A 495 -7.86 24.01 -25.70
CA GLY A 495 -6.79 23.99 -26.70
C GLY A 495 -5.79 22.82 -26.59
N ASP A 496 -5.12 22.67 -25.45
CA ASP A 496 -3.86 21.90 -25.39
C ASP A 496 -3.97 20.58 -24.59
N PHE A 497 -4.62 20.59 -23.42
CA PHE A 497 -4.76 19.41 -22.56
C PHE A 497 -5.90 19.57 -21.54
N CYS A 498 -6.68 18.49 -21.32
CA CYS A 498 -7.75 18.43 -20.32
C CYS A 498 -7.50 17.30 -19.31
N LEU A 499 -7.42 17.64 -18.03
CA LEU A 499 -7.11 16.68 -16.98
C LEU A 499 -8.23 15.64 -16.80
N PHE A 500 -9.49 16.08 -16.81
CA PHE A 500 -10.68 15.25 -16.56
C PHE A 500 -11.42 14.84 -17.84
N GLN A 501 -10.72 14.74 -18.96
CA GLN A 501 -11.23 14.17 -20.20
C GLN A 501 -10.24 13.16 -20.75
N SER A 502 -10.70 12.12 -21.43
CA SER A 502 -9.82 11.10 -22.01
C SER A 502 -10.29 10.68 -23.40
N LYS A 503 -9.31 10.29 -24.24
CA LYS A 503 -9.55 9.79 -25.60
C LYS A 503 -10.32 8.46 -25.58
N THR A 504 -10.04 7.61 -24.58
CA THR A 504 -10.78 6.37 -24.34
C THR A 504 -11.82 6.61 -23.25
N LYS A 505 -11.60 6.12 -22.02
CA LYS A 505 -12.48 6.31 -20.87
C LYS A 505 -11.68 6.28 -19.57
N ASP A 506 -11.98 7.23 -18.67
CA ASP A 506 -11.52 7.29 -17.28
C ASP A 506 -9.98 7.12 -17.11
N LEU A 507 -9.17 7.69 -18.02
CA LEU A 507 -7.71 7.63 -17.93
C LEU A 507 -7.18 8.61 -16.86
N LEU A 508 -6.43 8.10 -15.88
CA LEU A 508 -5.87 8.81 -14.70
C LEU A 508 -6.91 9.28 -13.67
N PHE A 509 -7.99 9.90 -14.16
CA PHE A 509 -9.15 10.37 -13.40
C PHE A 509 -10.39 9.97 -14.17
N ARG A 510 -11.54 9.92 -13.49
CA ARG A 510 -12.81 9.74 -14.19
C ARG A 510 -13.14 10.94 -15.08
N ASP A 511 -13.75 10.66 -16.24
CA ASP A 511 -14.12 11.71 -17.21
C ASP A 511 -15.27 12.60 -16.71
N ASP A 512 -16.06 12.11 -15.75
CA ASP A 512 -17.13 12.87 -15.12
C ASP A 512 -16.66 13.78 -13.98
N THR A 513 -15.38 13.72 -13.59
CA THR A 513 -14.79 14.59 -12.56
C THR A 513 -14.95 16.07 -12.91
N LYS A 514 -15.54 16.82 -11.98
CA LYS A 514 -15.76 18.27 -12.05
C LYS A 514 -14.55 19.02 -11.51
N CYS A 515 -14.04 18.59 -10.37
CA CYS A 515 -12.83 19.11 -9.73
C CYS A 515 -12.25 18.06 -8.77
N LEU A 516 -11.07 18.35 -8.24
CA LEU A 516 -10.50 17.71 -7.07
C LEU A 516 -10.79 18.58 -5.84
N ALA A 517 -11.52 18.01 -4.88
CA ALA A 517 -11.92 18.68 -3.65
C ALA A 517 -10.94 18.40 -2.50
N ASN A 518 -10.71 19.44 -1.70
CA ASN A 518 -9.93 19.38 -0.48
C ASN A 518 -10.59 18.47 0.56
N LEU A 519 -9.75 17.66 1.20
CA LEU A 519 -10.12 16.86 2.36
C LEU A 519 -9.75 17.63 3.64
N GLN A 520 -10.35 17.23 4.75
CA GLN A 520 -9.97 17.77 6.05
C GLN A 520 -8.49 17.43 6.35
N PRO A 521 -7.76 18.29 7.09
CA PRO A 521 -6.41 17.97 7.54
C PRO A 521 -6.39 16.62 8.27
N GLU A 522 -5.32 15.84 8.07
CA GLU A 522 -5.12 14.53 8.70
C GLU A 522 -6.18 13.47 8.39
N THR A 523 -6.94 13.63 7.30
CA THR A 523 -7.89 12.61 6.82
C THR A 523 -7.20 11.26 6.64
N THR A 524 -7.73 10.22 7.29
CA THR A 524 -7.28 8.83 7.11
C THR A 524 -8.13 8.12 6.07
N TYR A 525 -7.70 6.94 5.61
CA TYR A 525 -8.54 6.14 4.72
C TYR A 525 -9.84 5.70 5.42
N GLU A 526 -9.84 5.45 6.74
CA GLU A 526 -11.06 5.09 7.46
C GLU A 526 -12.06 6.23 7.51
N SER A 527 -11.61 7.46 7.82
CA SER A 527 -12.52 8.61 7.88
C SER A 527 -13.00 9.03 6.48
N TYR A 528 -12.16 8.90 5.46
CA TYR A 528 -12.53 9.16 4.07
C TYR A 528 -13.57 8.16 3.53
N LEU A 529 -13.33 6.86 3.73
CA LEU A 529 -14.21 5.82 3.23
C LEU A 529 -15.50 5.67 4.06
N GLY A 530 -15.45 6.03 5.34
CA GLY A 530 -16.55 5.88 6.28
C GLY A 530 -16.59 4.50 6.94
N ALA A 531 -17.02 4.46 8.21
CA ALA A 531 -16.99 3.26 9.05
C ALA A 531 -17.81 2.09 8.48
N GLU A 532 -18.98 2.37 7.89
CA GLU A 532 -19.85 1.36 7.27
C GLU A 532 -19.14 0.64 6.12
N TYR A 533 -18.51 1.40 5.21
CA TYR A 533 -17.78 0.86 4.08
C TYR A 533 -16.55 0.06 4.54
N VAL A 534 -15.76 0.61 5.46
CA VAL A 534 -14.58 -0.07 6.03
C VAL A 534 -14.98 -1.41 6.68
N THR A 535 -16.09 -1.45 7.40
CA THR A 535 -16.60 -2.67 8.02
C THR A 535 -17.04 -3.69 6.97
N ALA A 536 -17.76 -3.25 5.93
CA ALA A 536 -18.19 -4.13 4.84
C ALA A 536 -17.00 -4.76 4.09
N VAL A 537 -15.98 -3.97 3.75
CA VAL A 537 -14.76 -4.45 3.08
C VAL A 537 -13.94 -5.35 4.01
N ALA A 538 -13.87 -5.03 5.31
CA ALA A 538 -13.16 -5.85 6.29
C ALA A 538 -13.78 -7.26 6.41
N ASN A 539 -15.10 -7.38 6.37
CA ASN A 539 -15.79 -8.68 6.40
C ASN A 539 -15.51 -9.51 5.14
N LEU A 540 -15.32 -8.86 3.99
CA LEU A 540 -14.89 -9.50 2.75
C LEU A 540 -13.41 -9.85 2.70
N LYS A 541 -12.58 -9.35 3.63
CA LYS A 541 -11.12 -9.56 3.61
C LYS A 541 -10.75 -11.06 3.58
N GLN A 542 -11.53 -11.91 4.23
CA GLN A 542 -11.31 -13.36 4.21
C GLN A 542 -11.45 -13.98 2.81
N CYS A 543 -12.16 -13.30 1.91
CA CYS A 543 -12.29 -13.66 0.50
C CYS A 543 -11.34 -12.88 -0.41
N SER A 544 -10.50 -11.99 0.14
CA SER A 544 -9.59 -11.19 -0.67
C SER A 544 -8.44 -12.05 -1.18
N THR A 545 -8.16 -11.93 -2.47
CA THR A 545 -7.01 -12.55 -3.13
C THR A 545 -5.84 -11.58 -3.30
N SER A 546 -5.95 -10.36 -2.75
CA SER A 546 -4.94 -9.31 -2.87
C SER A 546 -3.63 -9.70 -2.18
N LYS A 547 -2.59 -9.94 -2.98
CA LYS A 547 -1.23 -10.23 -2.47
C LYS A 547 -0.58 -9.01 -1.85
N LEU A 548 -0.95 -7.81 -2.28
CA LEU A 548 -0.46 -6.57 -1.67
C LEU A 548 -1.05 -6.37 -0.28
N LEU A 549 -2.35 -6.61 -0.11
CA LEU A 549 -3.01 -6.48 1.20
C LEU A 549 -2.43 -7.46 2.23
N GLU A 550 -2.11 -8.69 1.81
CA GLU A 550 -1.39 -9.67 2.63
C GLU A 550 -0.03 -9.13 3.09
N ALA A 551 0.77 -8.60 2.16
CA ALA A 551 2.06 -7.97 2.48
C ALA A 551 1.91 -6.78 3.44
N CYS A 552 1.01 -5.83 3.15
CA CYS A 552 0.84 -4.62 3.97
C CYS A 552 0.29 -4.91 5.37
N THR A 553 -0.35 -6.06 5.59
CA THR A 553 -0.90 -6.44 6.91
C THR A 553 -0.08 -7.52 7.62
N PHE A 554 1.11 -7.85 7.09
CA PHE A 554 2.04 -8.82 7.68
C PHE A 554 2.63 -8.34 9.01
N HIS A 555 3.18 -7.13 9.02
CA HIS A 555 3.69 -6.51 10.25
C HIS A 555 2.50 -6.10 11.11
N LYS A 556 2.08 -6.96 12.03
CA LYS A 556 1.14 -6.56 13.08
C LYS A 556 1.91 -5.72 14.09
N ALA A 557 1.51 -4.46 14.27
CA ALA A 557 1.87 -3.73 15.46
C ALA A 557 1.32 -4.53 16.65
N VAL A 558 2.19 -5.27 17.34
CA VAL A 558 1.88 -5.82 18.65
C VAL A 558 1.74 -4.59 19.53
N ARG A 559 0.50 -4.08 19.68
CA ARG A 559 0.20 -3.28 20.87
C ARG A 559 0.56 -4.19 22.04
N PRO A 560 1.48 -3.81 22.93
CA PRO A 560 1.74 -4.61 24.10
C PRO A 560 0.38 -4.89 24.74
N LYS A 561 0.09 -6.18 24.99
CA LYS A 561 -1.01 -6.53 25.88
C LYS A 561 -0.65 -5.85 27.19
N VAL A 562 -1.29 -4.72 27.48
CA VAL A 562 -1.44 -4.27 28.85
C VAL A 562 -2.14 -5.45 29.52
N GLY A 563 -1.39 -6.18 30.34
CA GLY A 563 -1.90 -7.31 31.10
C GLY A 563 -3.06 -6.89 32.01
N PRO A 564 -3.74 -7.88 32.62
CA PRO A 564 -5.06 -7.72 33.24
C PRO A 564 -5.15 -6.60 34.27
#